data_AF-A0A7X8UAD9-F1
#
_entry.id   AF-A0A7X8UAD9-F1
#
_cell.length_a   1.000
_cell.length_b   1.000
_cell.length_c   1.000
_cell.angle_alpha   90.00
_cell.angle_beta   90.00
_cell.angle_gamma   90.00
#
_symmetry.space_group_name_H-M   'P 1'
#
loop_
_entity.id
_entity.type
_entity.pdbx_description
1 polymer ?
#
loop_
_entity_poly.entity_id
_entity_poly.type
_entity_poly.pdbx_seq_one_letter_code
_entity_poly.pdbx_strand_id
1 'polypeptide(L)'
;MPDGDNIYYVLPTDLGYDIWLGDLTKTNVEDSVKTVLFSVGKPHCLNIVGGWIYYSKNEDDTWKTYRIRTDGTENTKMADFQISSTSIVNDKIYYICGDEILGSQIYSMDLDGTNNERIADGITAVRINVVGDWIYFTNTSAIYKIKTGGTEGKDRRERIAGGKIKVQKTRRQY
;
A
#
# COMPACT_ATOMS: atom_id res chain seq x y z
N MET A 1 7.67 13.52 6.50
CA MET A 1 7.06 13.28 7.83
C MET A 1 5.55 13.24 7.67
N PRO A 2 4.79 12.55 8.55
CA PRO A 2 3.34 12.72 8.63
C PRO A 2 3.01 14.21 8.84
N ASP A 3 1.85 14.66 8.36
CA ASP A 3 1.39 16.05 8.40
C ASP A 3 1.03 16.50 9.84
N GLY A 4 2.05 16.58 10.70
CA GLY A 4 1.93 16.94 12.11
C GLY A 4 1.15 15.93 12.95
N ASP A 5 0.38 16.46 13.92
CA ASP A 5 -0.44 15.73 14.90
C ASP A 5 -1.79 15.25 14.32
N ASN A 6 -1.86 14.97 13.01
CA ASN A 6 -3.09 14.53 12.36
C ASN A 6 -3.12 13.02 12.10
N ILE A 7 -4.26 12.39 12.39
CA ILE A 7 -4.58 11.03 11.97
C ILE A 7 -5.60 11.11 10.83
N TYR A 8 -5.31 10.40 9.74
CA TYR A 8 -6.19 10.29 8.57
C TYR A 8 -6.84 8.92 8.54
N TYR A 9 -8.15 8.89 8.33
CA TYR A 9 -8.92 7.66 8.30
C TYR A 9 -10.19 7.83 7.47
N VAL A 10 -10.80 6.68 7.14
CA VAL A 10 -12.10 6.64 6.47
C VAL A 10 -13.17 6.53 7.55
N LEU A 11 -14.03 7.54 7.65
CA LEU A 11 -15.15 7.56 8.57
C LEU A 11 -16.38 6.95 7.86
N PRO A 12 -16.92 5.82 8.32
CA PRO A 12 -18.11 5.22 7.70
C PRO A 12 -19.29 6.19 7.74
N THR A 13 -20.04 6.27 6.63
CA THR A 13 -21.31 7.01 6.60
C THR A 13 -22.47 6.11 7.00
N ASP A 14 -23.47 6.64 7.72
CA ASP A 14 -24.66 5.89 8.19
C ASP A 14 -25.64 5.44 7.07
N LEU A 15 -25.17 5.34 5.82
CA LEU A 15 -25.95 4.94 4.65
C LEU A 15 -26.08 3.41 4.56
N GLY A 16 -26.62 2.81 5.64
CA GLY A 16 -27.46 1.60 5.69
C GLY A 16 -26.95 0.24 5.18
N TYR A 17 -26.12 0.15 4.15
CA TYR A 17 -25.81 -1.13 3.49
C TYR A 17 -24.41 -1.25 2.89
N ASP A 18 -23.68 -0.15 2.69
CA ASP A 18 -22.36 -0.18 2.06
C ASP A 18 -21.25 0.10 3.08
N ILE A 19 -20.70 -0.98 3.65
CA ILE A 19 -19.61 -0.91 4.64
C ILE A 19 -18.29 -0.33 4.10
N TRP A 20 -18.19 -0.17 2.78
CA TRP A 20 -17.04 0.42 2.12
C TRP A 20 -17.22 1.91 1.89
N LEU A 21 -18.43 2.44 2.10
CA LEU A 21 -18.72 3.86 1.93
C LEU A 21 -18.25 4.65 3.14
N GLY A 22 -17.44 5.68 2.89
CA GLY A 22 -16.96 6.55 3.95
C GLY A 22 -16.31 7.82 3.44
N ASP A 23 -16.17 8.75 4.37
CA ASP A 23 -15.57 10.05 4.17
C ASP A 23 -14.09 10.01 4.54
N LEU A 24 -13.23 10.52 3.66
CA LEU A 24 -11.83 10.71 4.01
C LEU A 24 -11.74 11.87 5.00
N THR A 25 -11.36 11.55 6.23
CA THR A 25 -11.39 12.45 7.38
C THR A 25 -9.99 12.56 7.97
N LYS A 26 -9.64 13.75 8.45
CA LYS A 26 -8.50 13.96 9.34
C LYS A 26 -8.97 14.44 10.70
N THR A 27 -8.25 14.02 11.74
CA THR A 27 -8.47 14.47 13.12
C THR A 27 -7.14 14.86 13.72
N ASN A 28 -7.07 16.05 14.30
CA ASN A 28 -5.92 16.46 15.09
C ASN A 28 -5.96 15.75 16.46
N VAL A 29 -4.84 15.17 16.88
CA VAL A 29 -4.78 14.34 18.09
C VAL A 29 -4.74 15.15 19.39
N GLU A 30 -4.38 16.43 19.32
CA GLU A 30 -4.27 17.30 20.48
C GLU A 30 -5.64 17.91 20.85
N ASP A 31 -6.39 18.40 19.86
CA ASP A 31 -7.67 19.09 20.08
C ASP A 31 -8.90 18.27 19.67
N SER A 32 -8.71 17.10 19.04
CA SER A 32 -9.77 16.22 18.54
C SER A 32 -10.67 16.85 17.47
N VAL A 33 -10.26 17.96 16.85
CA VAL A 33 -11.00 18.61 15.76
C VAL A 33 -10.99 17.71 14.53
N LYS A 34 -12.19 17.42 14.02
CA LYS A 34 -12.41 16.60 12.83
C LYS A 34 -12.60 17.49 11.60
N THR A 35 -11.97 17.13 10.50
CA THR A 35 -12.15 17.78 9.20
C THR A 35 -12.39 16.73 8.12
N VAL A 36 -13.50 16.85 7.39
CA VAL A 36 -13.77 16.02 6.22
C VAL A 36 -13.04 16.62 5.03
N LEU A 37 -12.17 15.83 4.40
CA LEU A 37 -11.37 16.23 3.23
C LEU A 37 -12.10 15.93 1.92
N PHE A 38 -12.86 14.84 1.90
CA PHE A 38 -13.70 14.46 0.77
C PHE A 38 -14.85 13.57 1.27
N SER A 39 -16.07 13.88 0.84
CA SER A 39 -17.26 13.13 1.18
C SER A 39 -17.68 12.17 0.09
N VAL A 40 -18.26 11.04 0.49
CA VAL A 40 -18.93 10.06 -0.38
C VAL A 40 -18.00 9.40 -1.39
N GLY A 41 -17.25 8.41 -0.92
CA GLY A 41 -16.56 7.44 -1.77
C GLY A 41 -16.26 6.14 -1.04
N LYS A 42 -15.55 5.25 -1.74
CA LYS A 42 -14.96 4.03 -1.15
C LYS A 42 -13.43 4.17 -1.10
N PRO A 43 -12.86 5.12 -0.34
CA PRO A 43 -11.41 5.27 -0.26
C PRO A 43 -10.78 4.14 0.56
N HIS A 44 -9.64 3.64 0.09
CA HIS A 44 -8.89 2.54 0.69
C HIS A 44 -7.38 2.75 0.55
N CYS A 45 -6.61 2.05 1.37
CA CYS A 45 -5.14 2.04 1.31
C CYS A 45 -4.54 3.46 1.40
N LEU A 46 -4.92 4.24 2.42
CA LEU A 46 -4.43 5.61 2.64
C LEU A 46 -2.93 5.63 2.92
N ASN A 47 -2.19 6.50 2.23
CA ASN A 47 -0.77 6.74 2.46
C ASN A 47 -0.49 8.24 2.41
N ILE A 48 0.35 8.75 3.31
CA ILE A 48 0.57 10.19 3.47
C ILE A 48 2.05 10.52 3.31
N VAL A 49 2.39 11.42 2.39
CA VAL A 49 3.75 11.96 2.21
C VAL A 49 3.69 13.36 1.62
N GLY A 50 4.55 14.27 2.08
CA GLY A 50 4.75 15.57 1.42
C GLY A 50 3.49 16.45 1.31
N GLY A 51 2.55 16.33 2.26
CA GLY A 51 1.27 17.04 2.21
C GLY A 51 0.26 16.47 1.21
N TRP A 52 0.48 15.24 0.73
CA TRP A 52 -0.43 14.48 -0.11
C TRP A 52 -0.92 13.23 0.59
N ILE A 53 -2.16 12.84 0.29
CA ILE A 53 -2.78 11.57 0.65
C ILE A 53 -3.03 10.80 -0.63
N TYR A 54 -2.43 9.63 -0.75
CA TYR A 54 -2.61 8.67 -1.84
C TYR A 54 -3.57 7.59 -1.39
N TYR A 55 -4.55 7.25 -2.22
CA TYR A 55 -5.57 6.28 -1.89
C TYR A 55 -6.15 5.62 -3.14
N SER A 56 -6.67 4.42 -2.98
CA SER A 56 -7.51 3.78 -3.99
C SER A 56 -8.97 4.10 -3.74
N LYS A 57 -9.75 4.31 -4.79
CA LYS A 57 -11.19 4.55 -4.73
C LYS A 57 -11.88 3.62 -5.72
N ASN A 58 -12.97 2.99 -5.28
CA ASN A 58 -13.85 2.27 -6.20
C ASN A 58 -14.82 3.26 -6.85
N GLU A 59 -14.87 3.25 -8.17
CA GLU A 59 -15.77 4.04 -9.01
C GLU A 59 -16.31 3.14 -10.12
N ASP A 60 -17.62 2.99 -10.20
CA ASP A 60 -18.29 2.14 -11.18
C ASP A 60 -17.74 0.70 -11.18
N ASP A 61 -17.61 0.13 -9.99
CA ASP A 61 -17.06 -1.21 -9.72
C ASP A 61 -15.59 -1.41 -10.15
N THR A 62 -14.88 -0.33 -10.51
CA THR A 62 -13.45 -0.36 -10.84
C THR A 62 -12.62 0.38 -9.80
N TRP A 63 -11.52 -0.23 -9.36
CA TRP A 63 -10.59 0.38 -8.41
C TRP A 63 -9.55 1.22 -9.14
N LYS A 64 -9.51 2.51 -8.79
CA LYS A 64 -8.60 3.51 -9.38
C LYS A 64 -7.79 4.18 -8.29
N THR A 65 -6.65 4.75 -8.64
CA THR A 65 -5.77 5.45 -7.70
C THR A 65 -5.94 6.95 -7.82
N TYR A 66 -6.04 7.60 -6.67
CA TYR A 66 -6.25 9.03 -6.49
C TYR A 66 -5.20 9.61 -5.55
N ARG A 67 -5.01 10.93 -5.65
CA ARG A 67 -4.31 11.72 -4.64
C ARG A 67 -5.08 12.99 -4.31
N ILE A 68 -4.94 13.46 -3.07
CA ILE A 68 -5.54 14.72 -2.58
C ILE A 68 -4.55 15.39 -1.63
N ARG A 69 -4.51 16.73 -1.60
CA ARG A 69 -3.71 17.47 -0.62
C ARG A 69 -4.27 17.25 0.78
N THR A 70 -3.44 17.37 1.82
CA THR A 70 -3.88 17.19 3.21
C THR A 70 -4.79 18.32 3.71
N ASP A 71 -4.91 19.42 2.96
CA ASP A 71 -5.89 20.48 3.15
C ASP A 71 -7.23 20.21 2.41
N GLY A 72 -7.34 19.11 1.66
CA GLY A 72 -8.53 18.71 0.90
C GLY A 72 -8.58 19.24 -0.53
N THR A 73 -7.60 20.01 -0.97
CA THR A 73 -7.53 20.53 -2.35
C THR A 73 -6.91 19.51 -3.33
N GLU A 74 -7.05 19.79 -4.63
CA GLU A 74 -6.42 19.01 -5.72
C GLU A 74 -6.71 17.50 -5.69
N ASN A 75 -7.94 17.12 -5.33
CA ASN A 75 -8.40 15.74 -5.45
C ASN A 75 -8.41 15.33 -6.93
N THR A 76 -7.46 14.49 -7.32
CA THR A 76 -7.18 14.16 -8.72
C THR A 76 -6.97 12.66 -8.91
N LYS A 77 -7.53 12.11 -9.99
CA LYS A 77 -7.25 10.75 -10.42
C LYS A 77 -5.81 10.68 -10.91
N MET A 78 -5.05 9.72 -10.38
CA MET A 78 -3.64 9.52 -10.69
C MET A 78 -3.43 8.34 -11.65
N ALA A 79 -4.21 7.26 -11.49
CA ALA A 79 -4.12 6.09 -12.36
C ALA A 79 -5.42 5.28 -12.42
N ASP A 80 -5.60 4.55 -13.53
CA ASP A 80 -6.74 3.65 -13.77
C ASP A 80 -6.51 2.21 -13.25
N PHE A 81 -5.64 2.05 -12.26
CA PHE A 81 -5.40 0.79 -11.55
C PHE A 81 -5.43 0.99 -10.04
N GLN A 82 -5.63 -0.11 -9.30
CA GLN A 82 -5.59 -0.13 -7.85
C GLN A 82 -4.15 -0.19 -7.33
N ILE A 83 -3.83 0.64 -6.34
CA ILE A 83 -2.65 0.42 -5.49
C ILE A 83 -3.06 -0.28 -4.18
N SER A 84 -2.29 -1.27 -3.76
CA SER A 84 -2.52 -1.98 -2.51
C SER A 84 -1.22 -2.23 -1.75
N SER A 85 -1.34 -2.37 -0.42
CA SER A 85 -0.19 -2.60 0.47
C SER A 85 0.94 -1.59 0.25
N THR A 86 0.64 -0.32 0.07
CA THR A 86 1.59 0.69 -0.36
C THR A 86 2.60 1.07 0.73
N SER A 87 3.79 1.50 0.33
CA SER A 87 4.80 2.12 1.20
C SER A 87 5.50 3.22 0.41
N ILE A 88 5.76 4.37 1.04
CA ILE A 88 6.38 5.52 0.37
C ILE A 88 7.71 5.84 1.05
N VAL A 89 8.81 5.78 0.29
CA VAL A 89 10.19 5.99 0.77
C VAL A 89 11.00 6.65 -0.35
N ASN A 90 11.86 7.61 -0.01
CA ASN A 90 12.76 8.30 -0.94
C ASN A 90 12.06 8.81 -2.21
N ASP A 91 10.95 9.53 -2.03
CA ASP A 91 10.14 10.12 -3.11
C ASP A 91 9.60 9.11 -4.14
N LYS A 92 9.51 7.84 -3.77
CA LYS A 92 8.88 6.78 -4.56
C LYS A 92 7.75 6.11 -3.79
N ILE A 93 6.74 5.72 -4.54
CA ILE A 93 5.62 4.91 -4.09
C ILE A 93 5.91 3.47 -4.50
N TYR A 94 6.05 2.58 -3.52
CA TYR A 94 6.13 1.14 -3.72
C TYR A 94 4.78 0.53 -3.40
N TYR A 95 4.28 -0.35 -4.26
CA TYR A 95 2.93 -0.92 -4.09
C TYR A 95 2.81 -2.29 -4.74
N ILE A 96 1.75 -3.00 -4.36
CA ILE A 96 1.32 -4.23 -5.02
C ILE A 96 0.20 -3.90 -6.00
N CYS A 97 0.36 -4.36 -7.23
CA CYS A 97 -0.66 -4.32 -8.28
C CYS A 97 -0.88 -5.73 -8.83
N GLY A 98 -2.12 -6.04 -9.19
CA GLY A 98 -2.43 -7.25 -9.94
C GLY A 98 -1.89 -7.16 -11.36
N ASP A 99 -1.21 -8.20 -11.81
CA ASP A 99 -0.85 -8.44 -13.21
C ASP A 99 -1.63 -9.67 -13.68
N GLU A 100 -2.30 -9.58 -14.84
CA GLU A 100 -3.18 -10.64 -15.34
C GLU A 100 -2.44 -11.97 -15.59
N ILE A 101 -1.15 -11.89 -15.95
CA ILE A 101 -0.35 -13.05 -16.34
C ILE A 101 0.47 -13.55 -15.16
N LEU A 102 1.03 -12.63 -14.36
CA LEU A 102 2.02 -12.95 -13.33
C LEU A 102 1.44 -12.95 -11.91
N GLY A 103 0.19 -12.50 -11.72
CA GLY A 103 -0.42 -12.33 -10.40
C GLY A 103 0.06 -11.06 -9.69
N SER A 104 -0.07 -10.98 -8.37
CA SER A 104 0.27 -9.77 -7.59
C SER A 104 1.77 -9.47 -7.58
N GLN A 105 2.21 -8.48 -8.36
CA GLN A 105 3.61 -8.05 -8.47
C GLN A 105 3.88 -6.78 -7.64
N ILE A 106 5.17 -6.49 -7.41
CA ILE A 106 5.62 -5.26 -6.76
C ILE A 106 6.05 -4.26 -7.84
N TYR A 107 5.50 -3.04 -7.74
CA TYR A 107 5.81 -1.91 -8.60
C TYR A 107 6.39 -0.75 -7.79
N SER A 108 7.09 0.14 -8.47
CA SER A 108 7.41 1.48 -7.98
C SER A 108 7.01 2.54 -9.00
N MET A 109 6.62 3.71 -8.51
CA MET A 109 6.39 4.91 -9.31
C MET A 109 6.83 6.14 -8.53
N ASP A 110 6.98 7.27 -9.23
CA ASP A 110 7.23 8.56 -8.60
C ASP A 110 5.95 9.11 -7.95
N LEU A 111 6.09 10.12 -7.08
CA LEU A 111 4.98 10.72 -6.33
C LEU A 111 3.88 11.36 -7.21
N ASP A 112 4.16 11.60 -8.48
CA ASP A 112 3.22 12.09 -9.47
C ASP A 112 2.58 11.00 -10.34
N GLY A 113 2.95 9.74 -10.11
CA GLY A 113 2.48 8.58 -10.87
C GLY A 113 3.29 8.28 -12.13
N THR A 114 4.32 9.07 -12.44
CA THR A 114 5.24 8.77 -13.55
C THR A 114 6.26 7.70 -13.15
N ASN A 115 7.04 7.21 -14.12
CA ASN A 115 8.06 6.18 -13.92
C ASN A 115 7.53 4.92 -13.20
N ASN A 116 6.32 4.51 -13.57
CA ASN A 116 5.69 3.31 -13.07
C ASN A 116 6.33 2.06 -13.70
N GLU A 117 7.11 1.35 -12.89
CA GLU A 117 7.92 0.22 -13.30
C GLU A 117 7.79 -0.94 -12.31
N ARG A 118 7.90 -2.16 -12.85
CA ARG A 118 7.95 -3.39 -12.04
C ARG A 118 9.32 -3.49 -11.38
N ILE A 119 9.37 -3.83 -10.09
CA ILE A 119 10.64 -4.03 -9.37
C ILE A 119 11.42 -5.25 -9.89
N ALA A 120 10.69 -6.35 -10.14
CA ALA A 120 11.24 -7.58 -10.73
C ALA A 120 10.10 -8.51 -11.20
N ASP A 121 10.42 -9.40 -12.13
CA ASP A 121 9.50 -10.44 -12.60
C ASP A 121 9.39 -11.62 -11.61
N GLY A 122 8.28 -12.36 -11.68
CA GLY A 122 8.11 -13.62 -10.95
C GLY A 122 7.94 -13.48 -9.44
N ILE A 123 7.58 -12.29 -8.96
CA ILE A 123 7.29 -12.04 -7.54
C ILE A 123 5.79 -12.17 -7.31
N THR A 124 5.36 -13.05 -6.40
CA THR A 124 3.97 -13.00 -5.90
C THR A 124 3.99 -12.40 -4.50
N ALA A 125 3.61 -11.13 -4.37
CA ALA A 125 3.59 -10.40 -3.10
C ALA A 125 2.16 -10.26 -2.55
N VAL A 126 2.03 -10.33 -1.23
CA VAL A 126 0.77 -10.14 -0.49
C VAL A 126 0.81 -8.89 0.37
N ARG A 127 1.95 -8.60 1.00
CA ARG A 127 2.21 -7.37 1.77
C ARG A 127 3.63 -6.91 1.48
N ILE A 128 3.87 -5.60 1.54
CA ILE A 128 5.22 -5.02 1.47
C ILE A 128 5.45 -4.02 2.61
N ASN A 129 6.72 -3.80 2.93
CA ASN A 129 7.22 -2.73 3.76
C ASN A 129 8.60 -2.32 3.24
N VAL A 130 8.90 -1.02 3.19
CA VAL A 130 10.17 -0.52 2.63
C VAL A 130 10.96 0.19 3.73
N VAL A 131 12.23 -0.18 3.88
CA VAL A 131 13.15 0.41 4.85
C VAL A 131 14.51 0.62 4.19
N GLY A 132 14.90 1.89 4.05
CA GLY A 132 16.09 2.27 3.28
C GLY A 132 15.99 1.72 1.85
N ASP A 133 17.01 0.97 1.44
CA ASP A 133 17.08 0.40 0.09
C ASP A 133 16.40 -0.97 -0.05
N TRP A 134 15.68 -1.44 0.97
CA TRP A 134 15.12 -2.80 0.99
C TRP A 134 13.59 -2.79 1.02
N ILE A 135 13.01 -3.56 0.12
CA ILE A 135 11.59 -3.93 0.13
C ILE A 135 11.48 -5.30 0.79
N TYR A 136 10.86 -5.35 1.96
CA TYR A 136 10.46 -6.58 2.63
C TYR A 136 9.06 -6.94 2.17
N PHE A 137 8.83 -8.18 1.78
CA PHE A 137 7.54 -8.60 1.30
C PHE A 137 7.21 -10.03 1.70
N THR A 138 5.93 -10.31 1.81
CA THR A 138 5.43 -11.66 2.05
C THR A 138 4.85 -12.24 0.77
N ASN A 139 5.00 -13.53 0.60
CA ASN A 139 4.07 -14.33 -0.21
C ASN A 139 3.24 -15.21 0.72
N THR A 140 2.45 -16.14 0.17
CA THR A 140 1.60 -17.04 0.97
C THR A 140 2.37 -17.97 1.91
N SER A 141 3.68 -18.11 1.77
CA SER A 141 4.49 -19.14 2.46
C SER A 141 5.68 -18.60 3.25
N ALA A 142 6.19 -17.40 2.91
CA ALA A 142 7.46 -16.91 3.40
C ALA A 142 7.58 -15.38 3.29
N ILE A 143 8.60 -14.87 3.99
CA ILE A 143 9.03 -13.47 3.97
C ILE A 143 10.31 -13.39 3.16
N TYR A 144 10.40 -12.37 2.31
CA TYR A 144 11.52 -12.10 1.42
C TYR A 144 11.94 -10.64 1.55
N LYS A 145 13.14 -10.32 1.05
CA LYS A 145 13.55 -8.95 0.74
C LYS A 145 14.13 -8.84 -0.67
N ILE A 146 14.01 -7.67 -1.26
CA ILE A 146 14.63 -7.29 -2.54
C ILE A 146 15.07 -5.82 -2.47
N LYS A 147 16.08 -5.42 -3.25
CA LYS A 147 16.51 -4.02 -3.34
C LYS A 147 15.47 -3.16 -4.06
N THR A 148 15.37 -1.90 -3.66
CA THR A 148 14.43 -0.91 -4.21
C THR A 148 14.67 -0.54 -5.67
N GLY A 149 15.91 -0.63 -6.15
CA GLY A 149 16.25 -0.44 -7.57
C GLY A 149 16.05 -1.70 -8.42
N GLY A 150 15.39 -2.73 -7.89
CA GLY A 150 15.48 -4.08 -8.43
C GLY A 150 16.90 -4.64 -8.30
N THR A 151 17.15 -5.80 -8.89
CA THR A 151 18.51 -6.29 -9.08
C THR A 151 18.71 -6.56 -10.55
N GLU A 152 19.78 -6.03 -11.16
CA GLU A 152 20.17 -6.42 -12.51
C GLU A 152 20.34 -7.95 -12.55
N GLY A 153 19.56 -8.61 -13.40
CA GLY A 153 19.47 -10.06 -13.51
C GLY A 153 18.21 -10.65 -12.84
N LYS A 154 17.62 -11.65 -13.51
CA LYS A 154 16.43 -12.37 -13.04
C LYS A 154 16.72 -12.99 -11.66
N ASP A 155 16.01 -12.53 -10.63
CA ASP A 155 16.02 -13.00 -9.24
C ASP A 155 17.29 -12.77 -8.39
N ARG A 156 17.26 -11.73 -7.54
CA ARG A 156 17.97 -11.72 -6.25
C ARG A 156 17.07 -11.27 -5.09
N ARG A 157 15.87 -11.86 -4.98
CA ARG A 157 15.12 -11.83 -3.71
C ARG A 157 15.76 -12.81 -2.72
N GLU A 158 15.97 -12.37 -1.48
CA GLU A 158 16.47 -13.23 -0.41
C GLU A 158 15.31 -13.67 0.48
N ARG A 159 15.16 -14.97 0.73
CA ARG A 159 14.21 -15.46 1.74
C ARG A 159 14.76 -15.16 3.13
N ILE A 160 13.93 -14.56 3.98
CA ILE A 160 14.29 -14.22 5.36
C ILE A 160 13.67 -15.22 6.35
N ALA A 161 12.43 -15.67 6.10
CA ALA A 161 11.72 -16.59 7.00
C ALA A 161 10.62 -17.37 6.28
N GLY A 162 10.20 -18.51 6.84
CA GLY A 162 9.08 -19.33 6.35
C GLY A 162 9.49 -20.52 5.47
N GLY A 163 8.53 -21.44 5.24
CA GLY A 163 8.71 -22.71 4.55
C GLY A 163 7.98 -23.88 5.22
N LYS A 164 7.98 -25.08 4.59
CA LYS A 164 7.43 -26.29 5.23
C LYS A 164 8.11 -26.52 6.58
N ILE A 165 7.35 -26.43 7.67
CA ILE A 165 7.83 -26.74 9.02
C ILE A 165 8.21 -28.23 9.02
N LYS A 166 9.51 -28.56 9.12
CA LYS A 166 9.93 -29.91 9.48
C LYS A 166 9.66 -30.09 10.96
N VAL A 167 8.58 -30.80 11.31
CA VAL A 167 8.30 -31.18 12.70
C VAL A 167 9.39 -32.16 13.15
N GLN A 168 10.29 -31.72 14.02
CA GLN A 168 11.18 -32.64 14.74
C GLN A 168 10.37 -33.27 15.87
N LYS A 169 9.98 -34.54 15.71
CA LYS A 169 9.45 -35.33 16.84
C LYS A 169 10.62 -35.67 17.75
N THR A 170 10.75 -34.99 18.89
CA THR A 170 11.66 -35.40 19.95
C THR A 170 11.15 -36.72 20.53
N ARG A 171 11.87 -37.83 20.30
CA ARG A 171 11.60 -39.09 20.99
C ARG A 171 12.00 -38.90 22.45
N ARG A 172 11.04 -38.92 23.37
CA ARG A 172 11.32 -39.15 24.79
C ARG A 172 11.88 -40.57 24.92
N GLN A 173 13.11 -40.70 25.36
CA GLN A 173 13.61 -41.97 25.89
C GLN A 173 12.99 -42.14 27.27
N TYR A 174 12.38 -43.32 27.49
CA TYR A 174 11.92 -43.79 28.80
C TYR A 174 13.08 -44.42 29.55
#